data_AF-A0A1I5Q0Y7-F1
#
_entry.id   AF-A0A1I5Q0Y7-F1
#
_cell.length_a   1.000
_cell.length_b   1.000
_cell.length_c   1.000
_cell.angle_alpha   90.00
_cell.angle_beta   90.00
_cell.angle_gamma   90.00
#
_symmetry.space_group_name_H-M   'P 1'
#
loop_
_entity.id
_entity.type
_entity.pdbx_description
1 polymer ?
#
loop_
_entity_poly.entity_id
_entity_poly.type
_entity_poly.pdbx_seq_one_letter_code
_entity_poly.pdbx_strand_id
1 'polypeptide(L)'
;MRTKKSPNRSPSLISPTGIIQLMTHAMMGAALGLVFTFVLILANPAVAELLNHGGNAAAFVFVVTMVTTFAIGATLTGIVFILNGDKES
;
A
#
# COMPACT_ATOMS: atom_id res chain seq x y z
N MET A 1 3.72 -34.37 27.70
CA MET A 1 4.26 -34.09 26.35
C MET A 1 3.59 -32.83 25.83
N ARG A 2 4.28 -31.69 25.85
CA ARG A 2 3.72 -30.37 25.50
C ARG A 2 3.73 -30.25 23.97
N THR A 3 2.58 -30.32 23.33
CA THR A 3 2.47 -30.12 21.88
C THR A 3 2.90 -28.70 21.58
N LYS A 4 4.04 -28.54 20.88
CA LYS A 4 4.47 -27.25 20.36
C LYS A 4 3.42 -26.83 19.31
N LYS A 5 2.58 -25.85 19.66
CA LYS A 5 1.72 -25.15 18.71
C LYS A 5 2.64 -24.55 17.65
N SER A 6 2.58 -25.11 16.44
CA SER A 6 3.25 -24.56 15.25
C SER A 6 2.99 -23.05 15.19
N PRO A 7 3.97 -22.21 14.82
CA PRO A 7 3.71 -20.80 14.59
C PRO A 7 2.68 -20.70 13.46
N ASN A 8 1.46 -20.36 13.87
CA ASN A 8 0.27 -20.27 13.06
C ASN A 8 0.51 -19.20 11.98
N ARG A 9 0.97 -19.60 10.79
CA ARG A 9 0.67 -18.83 9.58
C ARG A 9 -0.85 -18.80 9.52
N SER A 10 -1.45 -17.67 9.88
CA SER A 10 -2.90 -17.51 9.90
C SER A 10 -3.46 -17.97 8.55
N PRO A 11 -4.32 -18.99 8.52
CA PRO A 11 -4.92 -19.49 7.28
C PRO A 11 -5.65 -18.40 6.49
N SER A 12 -6.04 -17.30 7.15
CA SER A 12 -6.74 -16.16 6.57
C SER A 12 -5.94 -15.39 5.53
N LEU A 13 -4.66 -15.05 5.77
CA LEU A 13 -3.83 -14.25 4.85
C LEU A 13 -3.61 -14.97 3.52
N ILE A 14 -3.55 -16.31 3.58
CA ILE A 14 -3.38 -17.19 2.42
C ILE A 14 -4.73 -17.72 1.90
N SER A 15 -5.85 -17.40 2.58
CA SER A 15 -7.18 -17.72 2.09
C SER A 15 -7.55 -16.82 0.92
N PRO A 16 -8.44 -17.26 0.01
CA PRO A 16 -8.94 -16.41 -1.06
C PRO A 16 -9.48 -15.06 -0.56
N THR A 17 -10.22 -15.07 0.56
CA THR A 17 -10.79 -13.85 1.15
C THR A 17 -9.71 -12.90 1.67
N GLY A 18 -8.70 -13.40 2.39
CA GLY A 18 -7.62 -12.55 2.89
C GLY A 18 -6.74 -12.00 1.77
N ILE A 19 -6.50 -12.76 0.70
CA ILE A 19 -5.81 -12.27 -0.50
C ILE A 19 -6.62 -11.13 -1.14
N ILE A 20 -7.94 -11.31 -1.33
CA ILE A 20 -8.82 -10.27 -1.88
C ILE A 20 -8.78 -9.02 -0.99
N GLN A 21 -8.95 -9.17 0.32
CA GLN A 21 -8.93 -8.06 1.25
C GLN A 21 -7.58 -7.32 1.24
N LEU A 22 -6.46 -8.04 1.13
CA LEU A 22 -5.13 -7.46 1.02
C LEU A 22 -4.95 -6.70 -0.30
N MET A 23 -5.42 -7.27 -1.42
CA MET A 23 -5.43 -6.60 -2.72
C MET A 23 -6.28 -5.32 -2.68
N THR A 24 -7.43 -5.34 -2.00
CA THR A 24 -8.26 -4.14 -1.81
C THR A 24 -7.50 -3.05 -1.08
N HIS A 25 -6.75 -3.37 -0.02
CA HIS A 25 -5.92 -2.39 0.68
C HIS A 25 -4.80 -1.84 -0.21
N ALA A 26 -4.12 -2.72 -0.96
CA ALA A 26 -3.09 -2.30 -1.91
C ALA A 26 -3.65 -1.36 -2.98
N MET A 27 -4.80 -1.69 -3.58
CA MET A 27 -5.48 -0.86 -4.59
C MET A 27 -5.96 0.48 -4.00
N MET A 28 -6.50 0.47 -2.78
CA MET A 28 -6.86 1.70 -2.06
C MET A 28 -5.62 2.59 -1.86
N GLY A 29 -4.51 2.02 -1.40
CA GLY A 29 -3.25 2.74 -1.24
C GLY A 29 -2.75 3.31 -2.56
N ALA A 30 -2.76 2.52 -3.63
CA ALA A 30 -2.36 3.00 -4.96
C ALA A 30 -3.24 4.17 -5.45
N ALA A 31 -4.55 4.08 -5.28
CA ALA A 31 -5.49 5.14 -5.64
C ALA A 31 -5.23 6.43 -4.82
N LEU A 32 -5.05 6.31 -3.50
CA LEU A 32 -4.69 7.43 -2.64
C LEU A 32 -3.34 8.04 -3.03
N GLY A 33 -2.35 7.21 -3.36
CA GLY A 33 -1.05 7.67 -3.84
C GLY A 33 -1.14 8.46 -5.14
N LEU A 34 -1.97 8.03 -6.10
CA LEU A 34 -2.23 8.76 -7.34
C LEU A 34 -2.90 10.12 -7.06
N VAL A 35 -3.96 10.13 -6.26
CA VAL A 35 -4.67 11.36 -5.90
C VAL A 35 -3.75 12.33 -5.15
N PHE A 36 -3.02 11.84 -4.15
CA PHE A 36 -2.07 12.64 -3.39
C PHE A 36 -1.00 13.24 -4.30
N THR A 37 -0.40 12.43 -5.18
CA THR A 37 0.62 12.89 -6.12
C THR A 37 0.08 13.96 -7.04
N PHE A 38 -1.12 13.76 -7.61
CA PHE A 38 -1.76 14.74 -8.49
C PHE A 38 -2.01 16.06 -7.75
N VAL A 39 -2.59 16.00 -6.55
CA VAL A 39 -2.83 17.19 -5.72
C VAL A 39 -1.52 17.90 -5.38
N LEU A 40 -0.47 17.15 -5.01
CA LEU A 40 0.84 17.72 -4.67
C LEU A 40 1.47 18.47 -5.84
N ILE A 41 1.34 17.94 -7.06
CA ILE A 41 1.82 18.61 -8.28
C ILE A 41 1.06 19.92 -8.52
N LEU A 42 -0.27 19.93 -8.35
CA LEU A 42 -1.09 21.13 -8.56
C LEU A 42 -0.91 22.18 -7.46
N ALA A 43 -0.72 21.75 -6.23
CA ALA A 43 -0.70 22.63 -5.06
C ALA A 43 0.70 23.18 -4.74
N ASN A 44 1.77 22.54 -5.24
CA ASN A 44 3.14 22.95 -4.92
C ASN A 44 3.93 23.33 -6.19
N PRO A 45 4.20 24.63 -6.42
CA PRO A 45 4.90 25.08 -7.62
C PRO A 45 6.34 24.58 -7.69
N ALA A 46 7.01 24.36 -6.56
CA ALA A 46 8.37 23.82 -6.57
C ALA A 46 8.40 22.37 -7.07
N VAL A 47 7.40 21.56 -6.69
CA VAL A 47 7.27 20.19 -7.21
C VAL A 47 7.00 20.22 -8.71
N ALA A 48 6.06 21.06 -9.17
CA ALA A 48 5.76 21.19 -10.59
C ALA A 48 6.99 21.65 -11.41
N GLU A 49 7.74 22.63 -10.90
CA GLU A 49 8.95 23.14 -11.54
C GLU A 49 10.05 22.08 -11.62
N LEU A 50 10.28 21.32 -10.54
CA LEU A 50 11.25 20.21 -10.53
C LEU A 50 10.89 19.12 -11.55
N LEU A 51 9.62 18.76 -11.66
CA LEU A 51 9.16 17.77 -12.65
C LEU A 51 9.28 18.29 -14.09
N ASN A 52 9.00 19.58 -14.31
CA ASN A 52 9.13 20.19 -15.63
C ASN A 52 10.61 20.21 -16.09
N HIS A 53 11.54 20.53 -15.19
CA HIS A 53 12.98 20.48 -15.47
C HIS A 53 13.49 19.05 -15.68
N GLY A 54 13.00 18.08 -14.91
CA GLY A 54 13.41 16.67 -15.00
C GLY A 54 12.76 15.88 -16.14
N GLY A 55 11.74 16.44 -16.79
CA GLY A 55 11.02 15.83 -17.91
C GLY A 55 10.24 14.55 -17.54
N ASN A 56 9.84 13.79 -18.57
CA ASN A 56 8.97 12.63 -18.41
C ASN A 56 9.55 11.53 -17.49
N ALA A 57 10.88 11.36 -17.48
CA ALA A 57 11.53 10.37 -16.63
C ALA A 57 11.36 10.72 -15.14
N ALA A 58 11.56 11.99 -14.77
CA ALA A 58 11.38 12.45 -13.40
C ALA A 58 9.91 12.34 -12.96
N ALA A 59 8.97 12.73 -13.82
CA ALA A 59 7.54 12.57 -13.54
C ALA A 59 7.14 11.11 -13.33
N PHE A 60 7.63 10.20 -14.18
CA PHE A 60 7.36 8.77 -14.05
C PHE A 60 7.92 8.20 -12.73
N VAL A 61 9.19 8.47 -12.44
CA VAL A 61 9.83 7.99 -11.20
C VAL A 61 9.10 8.54 -9.99
N PHE A 62 8.78 9.84 -9.97
CA PHE A 62 8.07 10.48 -8.87
C PHE A 62 6.69 9.86 -8.61
N VAL A 63 5.87 9.71 -9.66
CA VAL A 63 4.53 9.11 -9.56
C VAL A 63 4.62 7.66 -9.10
N VAL A 64 5.48 6.84 -9.72
CA VAL A 64 5.64 5.43 -9.35
C VAL A 64 6.11 5.29 -7.91
N THR A 65 7.09 6.09 -7.47
CA THR A 65 7.58 6.07 -6.10
C THR A 65 6.49 6.43 -5.10
N MET A 66 5.72 7.50 -5.34
CA MET A 66 4.62 7.88 -4.45
C MET A 66 3.54 6.80 -4.38
N VAL A 67 3.02 6.35 -5.53
CA VAL A 67 1.99 5.31 -5.60
C VAL A 67 2.45 4.03 -4.90
N THR A 68 3.68 3.60 -5.15
CA THR A 68 4.26 2.41 -4.52
C THR A 68 4.36 2.57 -3.00
N THR A 69 4.79 3.73 -2.52
CA THR A 69 4.93 4.00 -1.08
C THR A 69 3.57 3.91 -0.37
N PHE A 70 2.53 4.53 -0.93
CA PHE A 70 1.18 4.45 -0.37
C PHE A 70 0.61 3.03 -0.46
N ALA A 71 0.81 2.32 -1.57
CA ALA A 71 0.38 0.94 -1.72
C ALA A 71 1.05 0.02 -0.69
N ILE A 72 2.36 0.15 -0.44
CA ILE A 72 3.08 -0.59 0.61
C ILE A 72 2.47 -0.29 1.98
N GLY A 73 2.31 1.00 2.33
CA GLY A 73 1.74 1.40 3.61
C GLY A 73 0.35 0.84 3.84
N ALA A 74 -0.55 0.96 2.86
CA ALA A 74 -1.91 0.42 2.95
C ALA A 74 -1.92 -1.12 3.01
N THR A 75 -1.05 -1.79 2.27
CA THR A 75 -0.88 -3.25 2.31
C THR A 75 -0.47 -3.71 3.70
N LEU A 76 0.54 -3.07 4.32
CA LEU A 76 0.98 -3.38 5.68
C LEU A 76 -0.15 -3.18 6.69
N THR A 77 -0.94 -2.10 6.57
CA THR A 77 -2.15 -1.89 7.37
C THR A 77 -3.17 -3.01 7.17
N GLY A 78 -3.42 -3.42 5.92
CA GLY A 78 -4.30 -4.54 5.60
C GLY A 78 -3.86 -5.85 6.25
N ILE A 79 -2.55 -6.15 6.24
CA ILE A 79 -1.98 -7.31 6.94
C ILE A 79 -2.30 -7.25 8.43
N VAL A 80 -2.08 -6.10 9.08
CA VAL A 80 -2.37 -5.94 10.53
C VAL A 80 -3.85 -6.16 10.82
N PHE A 81 -4.74 -5.63 9.98
CA PHE A 81 -6.19 -5.81 10.17
C PHE A 81 -6.63 -7.26 10.02
N ILE A 82 -6.14 -7.97 9.01
CA ILE A 82 -6.44 -9.40 8.82
C ILE A 82 -5.94 -10.19 10.04
N LEU A 83 -4.68 -9.97 10.44
CA LEU A 83 -4.08 -10.68 11.57
C LEU A 83 -4.77 -10.41 12.91
N ASN A 84 -5.37 -9.24 13.10
CA ASN A 84 -6.06 -8.89 14.33
C ASN A 84 -7.53 -9.33 14.32
N GLY A 85 -8.22 -9.25 13.17
CA GLY A 85 -9.59 -9.78 13.03
C GLY A 85 -9.67 -11.29 13.28
N ASP A 86 -8.63 -12.04 12.89
CA ASP A 86 -8.51 -13.47 13.20
C ASP A 86 -8.38 -13.80 14.69
N LYS A 87 -7.91 -12.84 15.52
CA LYS A 87 -7.72 -13.08 16.96
C LYS A 87 -9.01 -12.88 17.76
N GLU A 88 -9.98 -12.18 17.18
CA GLU A 88 -11.27 -11.86 17.80
C GLU A 88 -12.39 -12.84 17.41
N SER A 89 -12.14 -13.72 16.43
CA SER A 89 -13.06 -14.78 15.97
C SER A 89 -12.77 -16.12 16.66
#